data_AF-A0A7Y4VNG5-F1
#
_entry.id   AF-A0A7Y4VNG5-F1
#
_cell.length_a   1.000
_cell.length_b   1.000
_cell.length_c   1.000
_cell.angle_alpha   90.00
_cell.angle_beta   90.00
_cell.angle_gamma   90.00
#
_symmetry.space_group_name_H-M   'P 1'
#
loop_
_entity.id
_entity.type
_entity.pdbx_description
1 polymer ?
#
loop_
_entity_poly.entity_id
_entity_poly.type
_entity_poly.pdbx_seq_one_letter_code
_entity_poly.pdbx_strand_id
1 'polypeptide(L)'
;MTIRVSISAEAEAKLREKAAAVGQDMADYAAGVLERLAEKADSLHEISGPLSDEFKASGMTDDQLGSLLERAKHEMRAEHRGQPRS
;
A
#
# COMPACT_ATOMS: atom_id res chain seq x y z
N MET A 1 2.26 2.47 -25.88
CA MET A 1 2.90 1.20 -26.31
C MET A 1 1.93 0.06 -26.01
N THR A 2 1.93 -1.02 -26.80
CA THR A 2 1.02 -2.16 -26.58
C THR A 2 1.83 -3.43 -26.36
N ILE A 3 1.52 -4.15 -25.28
CA ILE A 3 2.10 -5.47 -24.97
C ILE A 3 0.97 -6.49 -24.86
N ARG A 4 1.24 -7.75 -25.24
CA ARG A 4 0.31 -8.86 -25.01
C ARG A 4 0.85 -9.72 -23.87
N VAL A 5 0.03 -9.94 -22.85
CA VAL A 5 0.42 -10.69 -21.67
C VAL A 5 -0.66 -11.72 -21.39
N SER A 6 -0.26 -12.97 -21.22
CA SER A 6 -1.17 -14.04 -20.80
C SER A 6 -1.24 -14.05 -19.28
N ILE A 7 -2.46 -14.02 -18.74
CA ILE A 7 -2.73 -14.10 -17.30
C ILE A 7 -3.63 -15.31 -17.02
N SER A 8 -3.66 -15.76 -15.76
CA SER A 8 -4.58 -16.82 -15.36
C SER A 8 -6.03 -16.32 -15.36
N ALA A 9 -7.00 -17.23 -15.54
CA ALA A 9 -8.42 -16.91 -15.48
C ALA A 9 -8.84 -16.30 -14.13
N GLU A 10 -8.17 -16.69 -13.04
CA GLU A 10 -8.40 -16.11 -11.71
C GLU A 10 -7.95 -14.64 -11.65
N ALA A 11 -6.79 -14.32 -12.22
CA ALA A 11 -6.29 -12.95 -12.27
C ALA A 11 -7.19 -12.06 -13.16
N GLU A 12 -7.67 -12.60 -14.29
CA GLU A 12 -8.63 -11.92 -15.15
C GLU A 12 -9.94 -11.58 -14.42
N ALA A 13 -10.51 -12.55 -13.68
CA ALA A 13 -11.72 -12.34 -12.90
C ALA A 13 -11.55 -11.24 -11.85
N LYS A 14 -10.43 -11.26 -11.12
CA LYS A 14 -10.08 -10.22 -10.12
C LYS A 14 -9.88 -8.85 -10.75
N LEU A 15 -9.25 -8.76 -11.92
CA LEU A 15 -9.09 -7.49 -12.64
C LEU A 15 -10.43 -6.92 -13.08
N ARG A 16 -11.33 -7.77 -13.60
CA ARG A 16 -12.67 -7.36 -14.01
C ARG A 16 -13.49 -6.82 -12.85
N GLU A 17 -13.47 -7.51 -11.70
CA GLU A 17 -14.15 -7.04 -10.49
C GLU A 17 -13.61 -5.69 -10.02
N LYS A 18 -12.29 -5.54 -9.95
CA LYS A 18 -11.65 -4.30 -9.51
C LYS A 18 -11.90 -3.14 -10.47
N ALA A 19 -11.88 -3.39 -11.78
CA ALA A 19 -12.20 -2.40 -12.80
C ALA A 19 -13.66 -1.94 -12.69
N ALA A 20 -14.60 -2.88 -12.52
CA ALA A 20 -16.01 -2.58 -12.34
C ALA A 20 -16.28 -1.76 -11.06
N ALA A 21 -15.57 -2.06 -9.98
CA ALA A 21 -15.70 -1.33 -8.71
C ALA A 21 -15.33 0.16 -8.82
N VAL A 22 -14.46 0.52 -9.77
CA VAL A 22 -14.07 1.92 -10.05
C VAL A 22 -14.71 2.48 -11.32
N GLY A 23 -15.64 1.74 -11.93
CA GLY A 23 -16.34 2.16 -13.16
C GLY A 23 -15.44 2.29 -14.39
N GLN A 24 -14.32 1.56 -14.44
CA GLN A 24 -13.38 1.57 -15.56
C GLN A 24 -13.44 0.28 -16.38
N ASP A 25 -13.00 0.34 -17.63
CA ASP A 25 -12.75 -0.85 -18.43
C ASP A 25 -11.55 -1.64 -17.87
N MET A 26 -11.56 -2.96 -18.09
CA MET A 26 -10.50 -3.84 -17.61
C MET A 26 -9.13 -3.49 -18.20
N ALA A 27 -9.06 -3.10 -19.48
CA ALA A 27 -7.80 -2.75 -20.14
C ALA A 27 -7.22 -1.45 -19.56
N ASP A 28 -8.05 -0.43 -19.37
CA ASP A 28 -7.64 0.85 -18.78
C ASP A 28 -7.19 0.67 -17.32
N TYR A 29 -7.93 -0.12 -16.55
CA TYR A 29 -7.55 -0.46 -15.18
C TYR A 29 -6.21 -1.21 -15.13
N ALA A 30 -6.03 -2.22 -16.00
CA ALA A 30 -4.79 -2.99 -16.07
C ALA A 30 -3.60 -2.13 -16.51
N ALA A 31 -3.79 -1.23 -17.47
CA ALA A 31 -2.76 -0.27 -17.89
C ALA A 31 -2.32 0.61 -16.71
N GLY A 32 -3.27 1.20 -15.97
CA GLY A 32 -2.94 2.02 -14.80
C GLY A 32 -2.26 1.24 -13.67
N VAL A 33 -2.55 -0.05 -13.50
CA VAL A 33 -1.79 -0.92 -12.58
C VAL A 33 -0.35 -1.11 -13.05
N LEU A 34 -0.14 -1.37 -14.34
CA LEU A 34 1.21 -1.54 -14.90
C LEU A 34 2.02 -0.25 -14.87
N GLU A 35 1.39 0.89 -15.11
CA GLU A 35 2.04 2.21 -15.01
C GLU A 35 2.49 2.49 -13.57
N ARG A 36 1.63 2.28 -12.57
CA ARG A 36 2.00 2.42 -11.15
C ARG A 36 3.09 1.45 -10.70
N LEU A 37 3.16 0.27 -11.32
CA LEU A 37 4.22 -0.69 -11.05
C LEU A 37 5.55 -0.29 -11.73
N ALA A 38 5.48 0.39 -12.87
CA ALA A 38 6.62 0.89 -13.63
C ALA A 38 7.12 2.24 -13.06
N GLU A 39 6.24 3.03 -12.46
CA GLU A 39 6.62 4.11 -11.57
C GLU A 39 7.47 3.51 -10.45
N LYS A 40 8.71 4.01 -10.34
CA LYS A 40 9.67 3.57 -9.35
C LYS A 40 8.97 3.63 -8.01
N ALA A 41 8.71 2.46 -7.40
CA ALA A 41 8.20 2.44 -6.04
C ALA A 41 9.20 3.24 -5.23
N ASP A 42 8.76 4.38 -4.69
CA ASP A 42 9.53 5.12 -3.71
C ASP A 42 9.99 4.07 -2.71
N SER A 43 11.30 3.86 -2.66
CA SER A 43 11.90 2.97 -1.67
C SER A 43 11.36 3.36 -0.30
N LEU A 44 11.30 2.43 0.64
CA LEU A 44 10.91 2.76 2.02
C LEU A 44 11.67 4.00 2.54
N HIS A 45 12.90 4.22 2.06
CA HIS A 45 13.69 5.43 2.27
C HIS A 45 13.15 6.70 1.58
N GLU A 46 12.67 6.64 0.35
CA GLU A 46 11.99 7.76 -0.33
C GLU A 46 10.64 8.09 0.33
N ILE A 47 9.91 7.10 0.86
CA ILE A 47 8.63 7.31 1.58
C ILE A 47 8.83 7.84 3.01
N SER A 48 9.79 7.27 3.75
CA SER A 48 9.98 7.56 5.18
C SER A 48 11.12 8.54 5.47
N GLY A 49 11.88 8.96 4.44
CA GLY A 49 12.93 9.97 4.56
C GLY A 49 13.97 9.61 5.64
N PRO A 50 14.35 10.59 6.50
CA PRO A 50 15.31 10.37 7.60
C PRO A 50 14.89 9.27 8.59
N LEU A 51 13.59 8.98 8.68
CA LEU A 51 13.07 7.96 9.60
C LEU A 51 13.58 6.56 9.22
N SER A 52 13.86 6.29 7.94
CA SER A 52 14.47 5.03 7.51
C SER A 52 15.89 4.87 8.08
N ASP A 53 16.64 5.97 8.13
CA ASP A 53 18.01 5.98 8.63
C ASP A 53 18.02 5.89 10.16
N GLU A 54 17.09 6.59 10.83
CA GLU A 54 16.88 6.45 12.28
C GLU A 54 16.45 5.03 12.66
N PHE A 55 15.57 4.40 11.87
CA PHE A 55 15.17 3.01 12.07
C PHE A 55 16.37 2.06 11.94
N LYS A 56 17.16 2.18 10.87
CA LYS A 56 18.38 1.37 10.69
C LYS A 56 19.40 1.61 11.79
N ALA A 57 19.56 2.86 12.23
CA ALA A 57 20.45 3.23 13.32
C ALA A 57 19.97 2.74 14.69
N SER A 58 18.65 2.55 14.87
CA SER A 58 18.07 2.05 16.12
C SER A 58 18.40 0.58 16.41
N GLY A 59 18.81 -0.18 15.39
CA GLY A 59 19.06 -1.63 15.50
C GLY A 59 17.78 -2.45 15.75
N MET A 60 16.61 -1.84 15.60
CA MET A 60 15.31 -2.48 15.76
C MET A 60 15.04 -3.46 14.61
N THR A 61 14.50 -4.63 14.93
CA THR A 61 14.08 -5.59 13.89
C THR A 61 12.71 -5.22 13.33
N ASP A 62 12.40 -5.72 12.12
CA ASP A 62 11.09 -5.47 11.48
C ASP A 62 9.91 -5.93 12.36
N ASP A 63 10.06 -7.04 13.10
CA ASP A 63 9.05 -7.53 14.04
C ASP A 63 8.82 -6.59 15.22
N GLN A 64 9.89 -5.95 15.71
CA GLN A 64 9.83 -4.97 16.79
C GLN A 64 9.17 -3.67 16.30
N LEU A 65 9.46 -3.26 15.06
CA LEU A 65 8.78 -2.13 14.43
C LEU A 65 7.28 -2.39 14.26
N GLY A 66 6.92 -3.58 13.77
CA GLY A 66 5.52 -3.98 13.61
C GLY A 66 4.77 -3.94 14.95
N SER A 67 5.40 -4.42 16.02
CA SER A 67 4.83 -4.38 17.37
C SER A 67 4.63 -2.95 17.90
N LEU A 68 5.57 -2.05 17.60
CA LEU A 68 5.50 -0.64 17.98
C LEU A 68 4.39 0.09 17.22
N LEU A 69 4.29 -0.12 15.90
CA LEU A 69 3.24 0.49 15.07
C LEU A 69 1.85 0.01 15.47
N GLU A 70 1.70 -1.28 15.79
CA GLU A 70 0.44 -1.82 16.30
C GLU A 70 0.05 -1.17 17.64
N ARG A 71 0.99 -1.02 18.57
CA ARG A 71 0.76 -0.33 19.84
C ARG A 71 0.33 1.13 19.62
N ALA A 72 1.05 1.89 18.80
CA ALA A 72 0.71 3.26 18.46
C ALA A 72 -0.69 3.37 17.82
N LYS A 73 -1.05 2.45 16.92
CA LYS A 73 -2.40 2.37 16.33
C LYS A 73 -3.47 2.13 17.40
N HIS A 74 -3.20 1.26 18.36
CA HIS A 74 -4.13 0.97 19.46
C HIS A 74 -4.31 2.20 20.37
N GLU A 75 -3.24 2.92 20.67
CA GLU A 75 -3.24 4.15 21.47
C GLU A 75 -4.02 5.28 20.76
N MET A 76 -3.74 5.56 19.49
CA MET A 76 -4.52 6.54 18.71
C MET A 76 -6.01 6.21 18.67
N ARG A 77 -6.36 4.92 18.52
CA ARG A 77 -7.77 4.48 18.56
C ARG A 77 -8.40 4.66 19.93
N ALA A 78 -7.63 4.56 21.01
CA ALA A 78 -8.11 4.80 22.36
C ALA A 78 -8.34 6.30 22.60
N GLU A 79 -7.44 7.16 22.13
CA GLU A 79 -7.58 8.63 22.20
C GLU A 79 -8.79 9.13 21.41
N HIS A 80 -9.00 8.63 20.19
CA HIS A 80 -10.17 8.97 19.37
C HIS A 80 -11.51 8.52 19.97
N ARG A 81 -11.52 7.48 20.82
CA ARG A 81 -12.73 7.05 21.56
C ARG A 81 -12.96 7.85 22.84
N GLY A 82 -11.96 8.58 23.32
CA GLY A 82 -12.03 9.42 24.52
C GLY A 82 -12.47 10.86 24.28
N GLN A 83 -12.57 11.29 23.02
CA GLN A 83 -13.02 12.66 22.68
C GLN A 83 -14.54 12.67 22.44
N PRO A 84 -15.36 13.24 23.36
CA PRO A 84 -16.77 13.44 23.07
C PRO A 84 -16.86 14.42 21.90
N ARG A 85 -17.62 14.05 20.87
CA ARG A 85 -17.93 14.93 19.74
C ARG A 85 -18.75 16.10 20.30
N SER A 86 -18.10 17.24 20.52
CA SER A 86 -18.74 18.52 20.84
C SER A 86 -19.29 19.16 19.59
#